data_AF-A0A0G1RCB7-F1
#
_entry.id   AF-A0A0G1RCB7-F1
#
_cell.length_a   1.000
_cell.length_b   1.000
_cell.length_c   1.000
_cell.angle_alpha   90.00
_cell.angle_beta   90.00
_cell.angle_gamma   90.00
#
_symmetry.space_group_name_H-M   'P 1'
#
loop_
_entity.id
_entity.type
_entity.pdbx_description
1 polymer ?
#
loop_
_entity_poly.entity_id
_entity_poly.type
_entity_poly.pdbx_seq_one_letter_code
_entity_poly.pdbx_strand_id
1 'polypeptide(L)'
;MKNKATPKTPRQIVYERALPFAEKNYKKISVIMGRYDGSQKCQHVARHTLEEGADTVAITLSFVPKSGVNVHFINRIGKKYIDHTLGYLSKRNTYYLMSEHSLKELRDTLMSKMLENTKEEVLSKLFTKKERKDFDIDHSHI
;
A
#
# COMPACT_ATOMS: atom_id res chain seq x y z
N MET A 1 -33.70 -12.42 18.80
CA MET A 1 -33.49 -11.19 17.99
C MET A 1 -32.56 -11.56 16.84
N LYS A 2 -32.98 -11.39 15.57
CA LYS A 2 -32.10 -11.62 14.43
C LYS A 2 -31.10 -10.45 14.38
N ASN A 3 -29.82 -10.71 14.64
CA ASN A 3 -28.77 -9.73 14.39
C ASN A 3 -28.80 -9.38 12.90
N LYS A 4 -29.33 -8.21 12.54
CA LYS A 4 -29.13 -7.66 11.21
C LYS A 4 -27.64 -7.39 11.09
N ALA A 5 -26.95 -8.16 10.25
CA ALA A 5 -25.56 -7.88 9.91
C ALA A 5 -25.48 -6.45 9.38
N THR A 6 -24.64 -5.63 10.01
CA THR A 6 -24.36 -4.29 9.51
C THR A 6 -23.80 -4.40 8.10
N PRO A 7 -24.29 -3.61 7.12
CA PRO A 7 -23.75 -3.63 5.77
C PRO A 7 -22.24 -3.32 5.82
N LYS A 8 -21.45 -4.08 5.05
CA LYS A 8 -20.00 -3.90 4.97
C LYS A 8 -19.67 -2.56 4.33
N THR A 9 -18.67 -1.87 4.87
CA THR A 9 -18.16 -0.64 4.24
C THR A 9 -17.35 -1.01 2.98
N PRO A 10 -17.22 -0.09 2.00
CA PRO A 10 -16.40 -0.34 0.82
C PRO A 10 -14.95 -0.77 1.17
N ARG A 11 -14.35 -0.15 2.21
CA ARG A 11 -13.02 -0.56 2.71
C ARG A 11 -12.98 -2.00 3.23
N GLN A 12 -14.03 -2.46 3.92
CA GLN A 12 -14.12 -3.85 4.37
C GLN A 12 -14.23 -4.81 3.18
N ILE A 13 -15.02 -4.46 2.16
CA ILE A 13 -15.15 -5.25 0.93
C ILE A 13 -13.80 -5.36 0.20
N VAL A 14 -13.09 -4.24 0.04
CA VAL A 14 -11.74 -4.23 -0.56
C VAL A 14 -10.77 -5.08 0.25
N TYR A 15 -10.73 -4.93 1.58
CA TYR A 15 -9.85 -5.70 2.46
C TYR A 15 -10.04 -7.21 2.29
N GLU A 16 -11.30 -7.68 2.34
CA GLU A 16 -11.63 -9.11 2.25
C GLU A 16 -11.23 -9.75 0.92
N ARG A 17 -11.25 -8.99 -0.19
CA ARG A 17 -10.76 -9.49 -1.48
C ARG A 17 -9.24 -9.34 -1.64
N ALA A 18 -8.68 -8.24 -1.15
CA ALA A 18 -7.27 -7.92 -1.32
C ALA A 18 -6.36 -8.88 -0.55
N LEU A 19 -6.74 -9.33 0.65
CA LEU A 19 -5.87 -10.14 1.49
C LEU A 19 -5.57 -11.53 0.87
N PRO A 20 -6.57 -12.35 0.48
CA PRO A 20 -6.29 -13.63 -0.18
C PRO A 20 -5.56 -13.45 -1.52
N PHE A 21 -5.88 -12.38 -2.25
CA PHE A 21 -5.17 -12.04 -3.48
C PHE A 21 -3.69 -11.76 -3.21
N ALA A 22 -3.36 -10.97 -2.18
CA ALA A 22 -1.99 -10.64 -1.83
C ALA A 22 -1.20 -11.88 -1.39
N GLU A 23 -1.80 -12.72 -0.54
CA GLU A 23 -1.21 -13.97 -0.07
C GLU A 23 -0.84 -14.93 -1.21
N LYS A 24 -1.64 -14.96 -2.27
CA LYS A 24 -1.41 -15.82 -3.43
C LYS A 24 -0.39 -15.25 -4.41
N ASN A 25 -0.35 -13.93 -4.60
CA ASN A 25 0.36 -13.31 -5.73
C ASN A 25 1.64 -12.57 -5.35
N TYR A 26 1.84 -12.24 -4.07
CA TYR A 26 2.92 -11.37 -3.64
C TYR A 26 3.71 -11.97 -2.48
N LYS A 27 4.98 -11.57 -2.37
CA LYS A 27 5.84 -11.98 -1.27
C LYS A 27 5.51 -11.16 -0.03
N LYS A 28 5.14 -11.83 1.07
CA LYS A 28 5.04 -11.18 2.39
C LYS A 28 6.43 -10.74 2.86
N ILE A 29 6.55 -9.50 3.34
CA ILE A 29 7.81 -8.92 3.82
C ILE A 29 7.70 -8.43 5.26
N SER A 30 8.84 -8.46 5.96
CA SER A 30 8.97 -7.83 7.28
C SER A 30 9.42 -6.39 7.11
N VAL A 31 8.72 -5.47 7.75
CA VAL A 31 8.95 -4.03 7.66
C VAL A 31 9.31 -3.49 9.04
N ILE A 32 10.39 -2.71 9.08
CA ILE A 32 10.87 -2.04 10.28
C ILE A 32 10.32 -0.61 10.29
N MET A 33 9.95 -0.11 11.45
CA MET A 33 9.52 1.27 11.63
C MET A 33 10.75 2.20 11.53
N GLY A 34 10.72 3.14 10.59
CA GLY A 34 11.70 4.20 10.44
C GLY A 34 11.38 5.44 11.27
N ARG A 35 12.14 6.52 11.04
CA ARG A 35 11.84 7.84 11.61
C ARG A 35 10.58 8.40 10.95
N TYR A 36 9.53 8.57 11.74
CA TYR A 36 8.26 9.17 11.30
C TYR A 36 8.24 10.65 11.66
N ASP A 37 8.16 11.53 10.66
CA ASP A 37 8.01 12.98 10.87
C ASP A 37 6.56 13.49 10.73
N GLY A 38 5.64 12.63 10.27
CA GLY A 38 4.19 12.89 10.16
C GLY A 38 3.77 14.03 9.25
N SER A 39 4.69 14.71 8.58
CA SER A 39 4.42 15.92 7.79
C SER A 39 4.31 15.64 6.29
N GLN A 40 4.84 14.51 5.84
CA GLN A 40 4.95 14.18 4.41
C GLN A 40 4.19 12.91 4.01
N LYS A 41 3.69 12.90 2.77
CA LYS A 41 3.07 11.72 2.15
C LYS A 41 4.14 10.67 1.80
N CYS A 42 3.76 9.39 1.76
CA CYS A 42 4.71 8.30 1.58
C CYS A 42 5.56 8.39 0.30
N GLN A 43 4.99 8.86 -0.81
CA GLN A 43 5.74 9.04 -2.05
C GLN A 43 6.85 10.10 -1.96
N HIS A 44 6.66 11.15 -1.15
CA HIS A 44 7.67 12.19 -0.97
C HIS A 44 8.81 11.68 -0.10
N VAL A 45 8.46 11.06 1.04
CA VAL A 45 9.46 10.47 1.95
C VAL A 45 10.25 9.37 1.26
N ALA A 46 9.57 8.50 0.50
CA ALA A 46 10.22 7.42 -0.23
C ALA A 46 11.18 7.96 -1.29
N ARG A 47 10.79 9.01 -2.04
CA ARG A 47 11.67 9.66 -3.02
C ARG A 47 12.89 10.27 -2.34
N HIS A 48 12.67 11.06 -1.29
CA HIS A 48 13.74 11.75 -0.58
C HIS A 48 14.74 10.75 0.01
N THR A 49 14.26 9.71 0.69
CA THR A 49 15.12 8.67 1.28
C THR A 49 15.92 7.90 0.20
N LEU A 50 15.35 7.73 -0.99
CA LEU A 50 16.04 7.15 -2.15
C LEU A 50 17.16 8.07 -2.67
N GLU A 51 16.91 9.37 -2.73
CA GLU A 51 17.92 10.37 -3.11
C GLU A 51 19.04 10.52 -2.05
N GLU A 52 18.73 10.27 -0.78
CA GLU A 52 19.70 10.25 0.33
C GLU A 52 20.52 8.95 0.43
N GLY A 53 20.25 7.96 -0.44
CA GLY A 53 21.07 6.77 -0.56
C GLY A 53 20.44 5.46 -0.10
N ALA A 54 19.11 5.37 0.00
CA ALA A 54 18.46 4.04 0.02
C ALA A 54 18.71 3.28 -1.30
N ASP A 55 18.69 1.95 -1.25
CA ASP A 55 18.98 1.13 -2.43
C ASP A 55 17.84 1.21 -3.45
N THR A 56 16.61 1.05 -2.96
CA THR A 56 15.39 1.06 -3.77
C THR A 56 14.20 1.64 -3.00
N VAL A 57 13.20 2.06 -3.76
CA VAL A 57 11.83 2.23 -3.27
C VAL A 57 11.04 0.98 -3.60
N ALA A 58 10.35 0.45 -2.60
CA ALA A 58 9.44 -0.68 -2.74
C ALA A 58 7.99 -0.19 -2.71
N ILE A 59 7.20 -0.67 -3.68
CA ILE A 59 5.74 -0.56 -3.65
C ILE A 59 5.18 -1.77 -2.93
N THR A 60 4.30 -1.52 -1.97
CA THR A 60 3.72 -2.56 -1.14
C THR A 60 2.21 -2.45 -1.08
N LEU A 61 1.55 -3.60 -0.93
CA LEU A 61 0.18 -3.66 -0.47
C LEU A 61 0.21 -3.88 1.04
N SER A 62 -0.27 -2.89 1.79
CA SER A 62 -0.20 -2.82 3.25
C SER A 62 -1.60 -3.00 3.86
N PHE A 63 -1.72 -3.92 4.81
CA PHE A 63 -2.97 -4.23 5.50
C PHE A 63 -2.89 -3.64 6.89
N VAL A 64 -3.68 -2.58 7.12
CA VAL A 64 -3.67 -1.80 8.35
C VAL A 64 -4.86 -2.22 9.21
N PRO A 65 -4.63 -2.79 10.41
CA PRO A 65 -5.72 -3.22 11.28
C PRO A 65 -6.74 -2.11 11.50
N LYS A 66 -8.02 -2.43 11.33
CA LYS A 66 -9.17 -1.53 11.46
C LYS A 66 -9.23 -0.36 10.46
N SER A 67 -8.18 -0.11 9.67
CA SER A 67 -8.11 1.04 8.76
C SER A 67 -8.27 0.64 7.28
N GLY A 68 -8.03 -0.63 6.94
CA GLY A 68 -8.24 -1.17 5.60
C GLY A 68 -6.94 -1.63 4.95
N VAL A 69 -6.87 -1.50 3.63
CA VAL A 69 -5.69 -1.82 2.82
C VAL A 69 -5.19 -0.54 2.14
N ASN A 70 -3.88 -0.39 1.97
CA ASN A 70 -3.29 0.71 1.21
C ASN A 70 -2.18 0.21 0.27
N VAL A 71 -2.11 0.74 -0.95
CA VAL A 71 -0.85 0.76 -1.71
C VAL A 71 0.07 1.81 -1.08
N HIS A 72 1.29 1.42 -0.75
CA HIS A 72 2.20 2.22 0.08
C HIS A 72 3.65 2.09 -0.37
N PHE A 73 4.38 3.20 -0.36
CA PHE A 73 5.82 3.22 -0.62
C PHE A 73 6.62 3.06 0.68
N ILE A 74 7.64 2.22 0.63
CA ILE A 74 8.66 2.09 1.66
C ILE A 74 10.04 2.06 1.00
N ASN A 75 11.10 2.20 1.77
CA ASN A 75 12.47 2.11 1.24
C ASN A 75 13.12 0.79 1.62
N ARG A 76 14.04 0.33 0.79
CA ARG A 76 14.96 -0.74 1.13
C ARG A 76 16.36 -0.18 1.37
N ILE A 77 16.92 -0.53 2.51
CA ILE A 77 18.29 -0.16 2.91
C ILE A 77 19.01 -1.45 3.34
N GLY A 78 19.97 -1.86 2.54
CA GLY A 78 20.58 -3.19 2.55
C GLY A 78 19.55 -4.31 2.35
N LYS A 79 19.39 -5.13 3.39
CA LYS A 79 18.43 -6.26 3.40
C LYS A 79 17.12 -5.94 4.15
N LYS A 80 16.92 -4.68 4.56
CA LYS A 80 15.81 -4.26 5.42
C LYS A 80 14.85 -3.37 4.66
N TYR A 81 13.55 -3.63 4.83
CA TYR A 81 12.49 -2.74 4.40
C TYR A 81 12.10 -1.82 5.56
N ILE A 82 12.07 -0.52 5.32
CA ILE A 82 11.87 0.52 6.34
C ILE A 82 10.73 1.44 5.92
N ASP A 83 9.72 1.55 6.79
CA ASP A 83 8.58 2.45 6.60
C ASP A 83 8.73 3.69 7.49
N HIS A 84 8.91 4.83 6.83
CA HIS A 84 9.10 6.13 7.47
C HIS A 84 7.79 6.91 7.63
N THR A 85 6.63 6.33 7.27
CA THR A 85 5.40 7.12 7.00
C THR A 85 4.11 6.57 7.61
N LEU A 86 4.06 5.32 8.09
CA LEU A 86 2.90 4.83 8.87
C LEU A 86 3.14 4.81 10.39
N GLY A 87 4.29 5.29 10.85
CA GLY A 87 4.60 5.46 12.28
C GLY A 87 4.41 4.16 13.08
N TYR A 88 3.73 4.25 14.24
CA TYR A 88 3.50 3.08 15.11
C TYR A 88 2.59 2.02 14.47
N LEU A 89 1.83 2.36 13.43
CA LEU A 89 0.92 1.42 12.75
C LEU A 89 1.71 0.32 12.03
N SER A 90 2.90 0.64 11.50
CA SER A 90 3.73 -0.32 10.76
C SER A 90 4.04 -1.60 11.56
N LYS A 91 4.12 -1.50 12.90
CA LYS A 91 4.34 -2.66 13.80
C LYS A 91 3.23 -3.71 13.76
N ARG A 92 2.00 -3.30 13.40
CA ARG A 92 0.83 -4.17 13.36
C ARG A 92 0.31 -4.42 11.94
N ASN A 93 0.94 -3.79 10.96
CA ASN A 93 0.57 -3.91 9.56
C ASN A 93 1.18 -5.19 8.96
N THR A 94 0.47 -5.76 7.99
CA THR A 94 1.03 -6.81 7.14
C THR A 94 1.35 -6.21 5.77
N TYR A 95 2.56 -6.46 5.26
CA TYR A 95 3.02 -5.92 3.99
C TYR A 95 3.32 -7.03 2.99
N TYR A 96 2.89 -6.82 1.75
CA TYR A 96 3.22 -7.65 0.62
C TYR A 96 3.95 -6.81 -0.43
N LEU A 97 5.11 -7.28 -0.88
CA LEU A 97 5.94 -6.61 -1.87
C LEU A 97 5.33 -6.78 -3.26
N MET A 98 5.04 -5.66 -3.92
CA MET A 98 4.52 -5.65 -5.29
C MET A 98 5.63 -5.43 -6.32
N SER A 99 6.51 -4.45 -6.08
CA SER A 99 7.66 -4.16 -6.94
C SER A 99 8.72 -3.35 -6.21
N GLU A 100 9.94 -3.34 -6.74
CA GLU A 100 11.07 -2.53 -6.26
C GLU A 100 11.64 -1.72 -7.43
N HIS A 101 12.04 -0.48 -7.17
CA HIS A 101 12.55 0.44 -8.18
C HIS A 101 13.75 1.21 -7.63
N SER A 102 14.82 1.26 -8.42
CA SER A 102 16.01 2.05 -8.17
C SER A 102 15.80 3.53 -8.50
N LEU A 103 16.70 4.39 -8.04
CA LEU A 103 16.70 5.81 -8.39
C LEU A 103 16.79 6.04 -9.90
N LYS A 104 17.54 5.19 -10.62
CA LYS A 104 17.69 5.27 -12.07
C LYS A 104 16.36 5.05 -12.79
N GLU A 105 15.57 4.08 -12.35
CA GLU A 105 14.25 3.75 -12.94
C GLU A 105 13.20 4.83 -12.63
N LEU A 106 13.36 5.53 -11.50
CA LEU A 106 12.41 6.56 -11.07
C LEU A 106 12.82 7.98 -11.47
N ARG A 107 13.95 8.19 -12.15
CA ARG A 107 14.51 9.54 -12.41
C ARG A 107 13.47 10.54 -12.90
N ASP A 108 12.71 10.14 -13.93
CA ASP A 108 11.71 10.98 -14.61
C ASP A 108 10.26 10.56 -14.27
N THR A 109 10.08 9.80 -13.18
CA THR A 109 8.79 9.25 -12.76
C THR A 109 8.16 10.07 -11.64
N LEU A 110 6.94 10.56 -11.87
CA LEU A 110 6.13 11.17 -10.82
C LEU A 110 5.54 10.08 -9.90
N MET A 111 6.13 9.90 -8.72
CA MET A 111 5.73 8.84 -7.79
C MET A 111 4.27 8.95 -7.31
N SER A 112 3.68 10.14 -7.30
CA SER A 112 2.24 10.31 -7.04
C SER A 112 1.38 9.63 -8.10
N LYS A 113 1.66 9.86 -9.38
CA LYS A 113 0.97 9.19 -10.50
C LYS A 113 1.22 7.70 -10.49
N MET A 114 2.44 7.29 -10.15
CA MET A 114 2.78 5.87 -10.00
C MET A 114 1.89 5.20 -8.95
N LEU A 115 1.69 5.86 -7.79
CA LEU A 115 0.80 5.36 -6.74
C LEU A 115 -0.64 5.22 -7.21
N GLU A 116 -1.20 6.25 -7.85
CA GLU A 116 -2.57 6.25 -8.40
C GLU A 116 -2.76 5.12 -9.43
N ASN A 117 -1.80 4.96 -10.34
CA ASN A 117 -1.83 3.90 -11.34
C ASN A 117 -1.77 2.51 -10.70
N THR A 118 -0.93 2.31 -9.70
CA THR A 118 -0.86 1.03 -8.98
C THR A 118 -2.16 0.75 -8.22
N LYS A 119 -2.79 1.75 -7.59
CA LYS A 119 -4.10 1.57 -6.94
C LYS A 119 -5.16 1.13 -7.94
N GLU A 120 -5.23 1.77 -9.10
CA GLU A 120 -6.16 1.39 -10.17
C GLU A 120 -5.90 -0.02 -10.68
N GLU A 121 -4.63 -0.39 -10.86
CA GLU A 121 -4.24 -1.74 -11.29
C GLU A 121 -4.70 -2.80 -10.28
N VAL A 122 -4.47 -2.58 -8.98
CA VAL A 122 -4.91 -3.52 -7.94
C VAL A 122 -6.44 -3.62 -7.92
N LEU A 123 -7.16 -2.49 -7.95
CA LEU A 123 -8.63 -2.53 -7.96
C LEU A 123 -9.18 -3.24 -9.19
N SER A 124 -8.57 -3.06 -10.36
CA SER A 124 -8.98 -3.74 -11.59
C SER A 124 -8.71 -5.24 -11.56
N LYS A 125 -7.74 -5.70 -10.78
CA LYS A 125 -7.51 -7.14 -10.53
C LYS A 125 -8.50 -7.74 -9.53
N LEU A 126 -9.01 -6.94 -8.60
CA LEU A 126 -9.91 -7.39 -7.53
C LEU A 126 -11.40 -7.29 -7.88
N PHE A 127 -11.76 -6.35 -8.76
CA PHE A 127 -13.13 -6.00 -9.08
C PHE A 127 -13.30 -5.67 -10.56
N THR A 128 -14.42 -6.09 -11.12
CA THR A 128 -14.89 -5.58 -12.41
C THR A 128 -15.37 -4.12 -12.27
N LYS A 129 -15.45 -3.39 -13.39
CA LYS A 129 -15.99 -2.01 -13.41
C LYS A 129 -17.43 -1.94 -12.84
N LYS A 130 -18.25 -2.97 -13.10
CA LYS A 130 -19.63 -3.05 -12.59
C LYS A 130 -19.63 -3.19 -11.07
N GLU A 131 -18.87 -4.11 -10.51
CA GLU A 131 -18.78 -4.30 -9.06
C GLU A 131 -18.30 -3.05 -8.35
N ARG A 132 -17.32 -2.33 -8.91
CA ARG A 132 -16.85 -1.06 -8.34
C ARG A 132 -17.96 -0.02 -8.27
N LYS A 133 -18.82 0.05 -9.29
CA LYS A 133 -19.99 0.93 -9.27
C LYS A 133 -21.02 0.48 -8.25
N ASP A 134 -21.30 -0.82 -8.19
CA ASP A 134 -22.32 -1.39 -7.30
C ASP A 134 -21.94 -1.25 -5.81
N PHE A 135 -20.64 -1.27 -5.49
CA PHE A 135 -20.11 -1.14 -4.13
C PHE A 135 -19.51 0.23 -3.80
N ASP A 136 -19.57 1.21 -4.71
CA ASP A 136 -18.98 2.56 -4.56
C ASP A 136 -17.47 2.52 -4.21
N ILE A 137 -16.69 1.73 -4.96
CA ILE A 137 -15.26 1.51 -4.73
C ILE A 137 -14.40 2.32 -5.71
N ASP A 138 -13.58 3.21 -5.13
CA ASP A 138 -12.56 4.02 -5.81
C ASP A 138 -11.17 3.94 -5.14
N HIS A 139 -10.23 4.79 -5.59
CA HIS A 139 -8.84 4.83 -5.08
C HIS A 139 -8.69 5.23 -3.61
N SER A 140 -9.72 5.81 -2.98
CA SER A 140 -9.68 6.19 -1.55
C SER A 140 -9.91 5.01 -0.60
N HIS A 141 -10.25 3.86 -1.17
CA HIS A 141 -10.53 2.61 -0.48
C HIS A 141 -9.37 1.61 -0.51
N ILE A 142 -8.26 1.98 -1.18
CA ILE A 142 -6.99 1.24 -1.27
C ILE A 142 -5.79 2.20 -1.32
#